data_AF-A0A5J6HU52-F1
#
_entry.id   AF-A0A5J6HU52-F1
#
_cell.length_a   1.000
_cell.length_b   1.000
_cell.length_c   1.000
_cell.angle_alpha   90.00
_cell.angle_beta   90.00
_cell.angle_gamma   90.00
#
_symmetry.space_group_name_H-M   'P 1'
#
loop_
_entity.id
_entity.type
_entity.pdbx_description
1 polymer ?
#
loop_
_entity_poly.entity_id
_entity_poly.type
_entity_poly.pdbx_seq_one_letter_code
_entity_poly.pdbx_strand_id
1 'polypeptide(L)' 'MSALVHRPTEYAAVTGMKARPLPPAGRVADLLIVARATDDRYGARLFSALLDRILGTESK' A
#
# COMPACT_ATOMS: atom_id res chain seq x y z
N MET A 1 25.90 -23.57 -10.54
CA MET A 1 25.85 -22.17 -10.07
C MET A 1 24.40 -21.71 -10.08
N SER A 2 23.71 -21.84 -8.94
CA SER A 2 22.33 -21.35 -8.80
C SER A 2 22.40 -19.88 -8.37
N ALA A 3 21.97 -18.97 -9.24
CA ALA A 3 21.86 -17.57 -8.87
C ALA A 3 20.76 -17.45 -7.81
N LEU A 4 21.13 -16.99 -6.61
CA LEU A 4 20.18 -16.60 -5.56
C LEU A 4 19.39 -15.40 -6.09
N VAL A 5 18.24 -15.68 -6.74
CA VAL A 5 17.31 -14.64 -7.16
C VAL A 5 16.63 -14.11 -5.91
N HIS A 6 17.23 -13.10 -5.29
CA HIS A 6 16.63 -12.40 -4.16
C HIS A 6 15.34 -11.75 -4.62
N ARG A 7 14.21 -12.25 -4.15
CA ARG A 7 12.92 -11.59 -4.33
C ARG A 7 12.98 -10.28 -3.52
N PRO A 8 12.80 -9.11 -4.15
CA PRO A 8 12.95 -7.81 -3.48
C PRO A 8 12.14 -7.69 -2.19
N THR A 9 10.97 -8.34 -2.16
CA THR A 9 10.04 -8.38 -1.03
C THR A 9 10.59 -9.13 0.18
N GLU A 10 11.28 -10.26 -0.04
CA GLU A 10 11.86 -11.07 1.04
C GLU A 10 13.12 -10.39 1.60
N TYR A 11 13.93 -9.79 0.73
CA TYR A 11 15.10 -9.02 1.14
C TYR A 11 14.72 -7.81 1.99
N ALA A 12 13.69 -7.04 1.60
CA ALA A 12 13.21 -5.89 2.35
C ALA A 12 12.66 -6.27 3.74
N ALA A 13 12.03 -7.45 3.86
CA ALA A 13 11.53 -7.98 5.13
C ALA A 13 12.66 -8.44 6.05
N VAL A 14 13.70 -9.10 5.51
CA VAL A 14 14.85 -9.62 6.29
C VAL A 14 15.82 -8.51 6.71
N THR A 15 16.01 -7.48 5.87
CA THR A 15 16.95 -6.39 6.15
C THR A 15 16.41 -5.30 7.07
N GLY A 16 15.16 -5.39 7.50
CA GLY A 16 14.54 -4.36 8.33
C GLY A 16 14.54 -2.99 7.64
N MET A 17 14.51 -2.95 6.30
CA MET A 17 14.38 -1.70 5.56
C MET A 17 13.17 -0.95 6.12
N LYS A 18 13.42 0.28 6.61
CA LYS A 18 12.37 1.15 7.14
C LYS A 18 11.19 1.12 6.16
N ALA A 19 10.04 0.69 6.65
CA ALA A 19 8.82 0.66 5.86
C ALA A 19 8.68 2.01 5.15
N ARG A 20 8.47 1.99 3.84
CA ARG A 20 8.33 3.22 3.06
C ARG A 20 7.26 4.08 3.75
N PRO A 21 7.53 5.37 4.03
CA PRO A 21 6.57 6.21 4.72
C PRO A 21 5.25 6.19 3.96
N LEU A 22 4.16 5.98 4.70
CA LEU A 22 2.82 6.00 4.13
C LEU A 22 2.52 7.42 3.62
N PRO A 23 1.83 7.55 2.48
CA PRO A 23 1.33 8.84 2.05
C PRO A 23 0.37 9.44 3.09
N PRO A 24 0.23 10.77 3.17
CA PRO A 24 -0.71 11.42 4.09
C PRO A 24 -2.15 10.95 3.86
N ALA A 25 -2.93 10.78 4.94
CA ALA A 25 -4.32 10.28 4.88
C ALA A 25 -5.19 11.09 3.91
N GLY A 26 -5.09 12.43 3.95
CA GLY A 26 -5.86 13.31 3.06
C GLY A 26 -5.59 13.02 1.58
N ARG A 27 -4.31 12.81 1.21
CA ARG A 27 -3.94 12.45 -0.16
C ARG A 27 -4.52 11.11 -0.60
N VAL A 28 -4.59 10.14 0.31
CA VAL A 28 -5.18 8.83 0.02
C VAL A 28 -6.70 8.95 -0.15
N ALA A 29 -7.36 9.77 0.67
CA ALA A 29 -8.79 10.05 0.54
C ALA A 29 -9.11 10.74 -0.81
N ASP A 30 -8.31 11.72 -1.22
CA ASP A 30 -8.46 12.38 -2.53
C ASP A 30 -8.33 11.37 -3.69
N LEU A 31 -7.31 10.50 -3.64
CA LEU A 31 -7.11 9.45 -4.64
C LEU A 31 -8.25 8.43 -4.65
N LEU A 32 -8.82 8.09 -3.49
CA LEU A 32 -9.99 7.22 -3.41
C LEU A 32 -11.22 7.85 -4.06
N ILE A 33 -11.44 9.16 -3.85
CA ILE A 33 -12.54 9.90 -4.49
C ILE A 33 -12.36 9.87 -6.02
N VAL A 34 -11.15 10.17 -6.51
CA VAL A 34 -10.84 10.14 -7.95
C VAL A 34 -11.04 8.73 -8.50
N ALA A 35 -10.52 7.69 -7.86
CA ALA A 35 -10.66 6.32 -8.33
C ALA A 35 -12.13 5.89 -8.44
N ARG A 36 -12.98 6.28 -7.48
CA ARG A 36 -14.43 6.04 -7.56
C ARG A 36 -15.09 6.83 -8.68
N ALA A 37 -14.71 8.09 -8.85
CA ALA A 37 -15.24 8.95 -9.91
C ALA A 37 -14.89 8.45 -11.32
N THR A 38 -13.75 7.76 -11.48
CA THR A 38 -13.29 7.20 -12.75
C THR A 38 -13.65 5.73 -12.96
N ASP A 39 -14.47 5.13 -12.08
CA ASP A 39 -14.78 3.68 -12.04
C ASP A 39 -13.52 2.78 -12.01
N ASP A 40 -12.41 3.26 -11.44
CA ASP A 40 -11.23 2.44 -11.19
C ASP A 40 -11.44 1.59 -9.93
N ARG A 41 -12.00 0.39 -10.16
CA ARG A 41 -12.29 -0.58 -9.10
C ARG A 41 -11.05 -1.05 -8.37
N TYR A 42 -9.91 -1.16 -9.05
CA TYR A 42 -8.67 -1.62 -8.44
C TYR A 42 -8.09 -0.53 -7.55
N GLY A 43 -7.95 0.69 -8.07
CA GLY A 43 -7.51 1.85 -7.31
C GLY A 43 -8.40 2.11 -6.09
N ALA A 44 -9.72 2.03 -6.24
CA ALA A 44 -10.65 2.23 -5.13
C ALA A 44 -10.45 1.21 -4.00
N ARG A 45 -10.22 -0.07 -4.32
CA ARG A 45 -9.92 -1.10 -3.32
C ARG A 45 -8.58 -0.86 -2.63
N LEU A 46 -7.55 -0.54 -3.41
CA LEU A 46 -6.21 -0.27 -2.90
C LEU A 46 -6.19 0.93 -1.95
N PHE A 47 -6.78 2.05 -2.36
CA PHE A 47 -6.80 3.27 -1.55
C PHE A 47 -7.72 3.14 -0.33
N SER A 48 -8.81 2.37 -0.42
CA SER A 48 -9.63 2.05 0.76
C SER A 48 -8.83 1.28 1.81
N ALA A 49 -8.18 0.18 1.43
CA ALA A 49 -7.37 -0.61 2.36
C ALA A 49 -6.19 0.22 2.92
N LEU A 50 -5.57 1.05 2.09
CA LEU A 50 -4.49 1.93 2.53
C LEU A 50 -4.99 3.00 3.52
N LEU A 51 -6.18 3.55 3.30
CA LEU A 51 -6.80 4.51 4.20
C LEU A 51 -7.16 3.85 5.54
N ASP A 52 -7.70 2.64 5.51
CA ASP A 52 -8.00 1.87 6.73
C ASP A 52 -6.73 1.61 7.55
N ARG A 53 -5.62 1.27 6.87
CA ARG A 53 -4.30 1.11 7.50
C ARG A 53 -3.80 2.37 8.19
N ILE A 54 -3.97 3.53 7.54
CA ILE A 54 -3.51 4.81 8.07
C ILE A 54 -4.37 5.24 9.26
N LEU A 55 -5.69 4.98 9.21
CA LEU A 55 -6.62 5.31 10.28
C LEU A 55 -6.63 4.29 11.42
N GLY A 56 -5.96 3.15 11.25
CA GLY A 56 -5.96 2.07 12.23
C GLY A 56 -7.32 1.36 12.34
N THR A 57 -8.15 1.44 11.31
CA THR A 57 -9.49 0.82 11.24
C THR A 57 -9.47 -0.56 10.61
N GLU A 58 -8.29 -1.12 10.31
CA GLU A 58 -8.13 -2.52 9.93
C GLU A 58 -8.65 -3.41 11.07
N SER A 59 -9.90 -3.85 10.96
CA SER A 59 -10.49 -4.80 11.90
C SER A 59 -9.78 -6.15 11.74
N LYS A 60 -9.12 -6.61 12.80
CA LYS A 60 -8.53 -7.95 12.91
C LYS A 60 -9.56 -9.06 12.75
#